data_AF-A0A7V0JTW7-F1
#
_entry.id   AF-A0A7V0JTW7-F1
#
_cell.length_a   1.000
_cell.length_b   1.000
_cell.length_c   1.000
_cell.angle_alpha   90.00
_cell.angle_beta   90.00
_cell.angle_gamma   90.00
#
_symmetry.space_group_name_H-M   'P 1'
#
loop_
_entity.id
_entity.type
_entity.pdbx_description
1 polymer ?
#
loop_
_entity_poly.entity_id
_entity_poly.type
_entity_poly.pdbx_seq_one_letter_code
_entity_poly.pdbx_strand_id
1 'polypeptide(L)'
;MNPVCKLCGAQAAGIIGFCPSCLRVVSREELLRPHVITRRSLGLPARIPEGGETRCRLCANACSPREGERGYCGLRVVREGRMEYVWDGGATVGLLHSYYDPLPTNCCASWFCGATEGDN
;
A
#
# COMPACT_ATOMS: atom_id res chain seq x y z
N MET A 1 25.80 -5.02 -9.27
CA MET A 1 26.32 -3.82 -8.59
C MET A 1 25.51 -3.62 -7.31
N ASN A 2 26.17 -3.36 -6.18
CA ASN A 2 25.46 -3.01 -4.95
C ASN A 2 24.75 -1.66 -5.15
N PRO A 3 23.48 -1.53 -4.75
CA PRO A 3 22.77 -0.26 -4.89
C PRO A 3 23.43 0.84 -4.05
N VAL A 4 23.58 2.01 -4.66
CA VAL A 4 24.24 3.18 -4.07
C VAL A 4 23.28 4.35 -3.94
N CYS A 5 23.55 5.22 -2.99
CA CYS A 5 22.81 6.45 -2.72
C CYS A 5 22.98 7.42 -3.88
N LYS A 6 21.86 7.90 -4.45
CA LYS A 6 21.86 8.88 -5.54
C LYS A 6 22.49 10.24 -5.18
N LEU A 7 22.63 10.55 -3.88
CA LEU A 7 23.19 11.83 -3.41
C LEU A 7 24.67 11.76 -3.01
N CYS A 8 25.10 10.71 -2.33
CA CYS A 8 26.46 10.64 -1.75
C CYS A 8 27.27 9.39 -2.14
N GLY A 9 26.71 8.47 -2.92
CA GLY A 9 27.39 7.25 -3.36
C GLY A 9 27.57 6.16 -2.30
N ALA A 10 27.22 6.42 -1.03
CA ALA A 10 27.22 5.38 0.01
C ALA A 10 26.24 4.23 -0.31
N GLN A 11 26.41 3.06 0.29
CA GLN A 11 25.49 1.94 0.11
C GLN A 11 24.04 2.33 0.48
N ALA A 12 23.08 1.92 -0.34
CA ALA A 12 21.66 2.20 -0.13
C ALA A 12 20.79 0.99 -0.50
N ALA A 13 19.55 0.97 -0.01
CA ALA A 13 18.57 0.00 -0.49
C ALA A 13 18.19 0.34 -1.95
N GLY A 14 18.22 -0.64 -2.85
CA GLY A 14 18.00 -0.39 -4.29
C GLY A 14 16.64 0.24 -4.62
N ILE A 15 15.59 -0.17 -3.92
CA ILE A 15 14.23 0.35 -4.13
C ILE A 15 14.07 1.80 -3.66
N ILE A 16 14.77 2.20 -2.59
CA ILE A 16 14.71 3.56 -2.03
C ILE A 16 15.70 4.48 -2.76
N GLY A 17 16.91 3.99 -3.05
CA GLY A 17 17.95 4.73 -3.77
C GLY A 17 18.68 5.80 -2.92
N PHE A 18 18.43 5.87 -1.62
CA PHE A 18 19.08 6.82 -0.70
C PHE A 18 19.50 6.12 0.59
N CYS A 19 20.63 6.54 1.16
CA CYS A 19 21.09 6.06 2.46
C CYS A 19 20.37 6.79 3.62
N PRO A 20 20.42 6.26 4.85
CA PRO A 20 19.68 6.83 5.99
C PRO A 20 20.01 8.29 6.32
N SER A 21 21.24 8.75 6.07
CA SER A 21 21.61 10.15 6.30
C SER A 21 20.99 11.09 5.27
N CYS A 22 21.08 10.73 3.98
CA CYS A 22 20.55 11.52 2.88
C CYS A 22 19.02 11.55 2.83
N LEU A 23 18.33 10.51 3.31
CA LEU A 23 16.86 10.47 3.33
C LEU A 23 16.20 11.69 3.98
N ARG A 24 16.89 12.31 4.94
CA ARG A 24 16.39 13.47 5.70
C ARG A 24 16.22 14.74 4.85
N VAL A 25 16.93 14.82 3.72
CA VAL A 25 16.91 15.99 2.83
C VAL A 25 16.25 15.70 1.48
N VAL A 26 15.80 14.46 1.24
CA VAL A 26 15.12 14.06 0.01
C VAL A 26 13.67 14.52 0.05
N SER A 27 13.17 15.00 -1.08
CA SER A 27 11.77 15.44 -1.18
C SER A 27 10.82 14.29 -0.94
N ARG A 28 9.68 14.57 -0.29
CA ARG A 28 8.61 13.58 -0.06
C ARG A 28 8.18 12.91 -1.36
N GLU A 29 8.16 13.64 -2.46
CA GLU A 29 7.77 13.10 -3.77
C GLU A 29 8.72 12.00 -4.27
N GLU A 30 10.03 12.20 -4.12
CA GLU A 30 11.02 11.19 -4.49
C GLU A 30 10.97 9.98 -3.54
N LEU A 31 10.71 10.21 -2.25
CA LEU A 31 10.50 9.13 -1.27
C LEU A 31 9.23 8.30 -1.56
N LEU A 32 8.19 8.94 -2.12
CA LEU A 32 6.95 8.26 -2.48
C LEU A 32 7.01 7.56 -3.84
N ARG A 33 8.08 7.76 -4.62
CA ARG A 33 8.23 7.17 -5.96
C ARG A 33 8.08 5.64 -5.96
N PRO A 34 8.67 4.87 -5.02
CA PRO A 34 8.48 3.41 -4.99
C PRO A 34 7.02 3.02 -4.76
N HIS A 35 6.30 3.77 -3.90
CA HIS A 35 4.87 3.55 -3.67
C HIS A 35 4.07 3.81 -4.95
N VAL A 36 4.34 4.89 -5.66
CA VAL A 36 3.65 5.24 -6.91
C VAL A 36 3.83 4.14 -7.97
N ILE A 37 5.06 3.66 -8.16
CA ILE A 37 5.36 2.62 -9.16
C ILE A 37 4.62 1.33 -8.81
N THR A 38 4.77 0.86 -7.57
CA THR A 38 4.15 -0.39 -7.10
C THR A 38 2.63 -0.34 -7.18
N ARG A 39 2.01 0.81 -6.85
CA ARG A 39 0.55 0.93 -6.88
C ARG A 39 0.02 0.97 -8.31
N ARG A 40 0.71 1.65 -9.22
CA ARG A 40 0.36 1.65 -10.66
C ARG A 40 0.42 0.26 -11.26
N SER A 41 1.44 -0.55 -10.93
CA SER A 41 1.53 -1.92 -11.45
C SER A 41 0.40 -2.83 -10.96
N LEU A 42 -0.22 -2.51 -9.82
CA LEU A 42 -1.38 -3.20 -9.28
C LEU A 42 -2.73 -2.64 -9.76
N GLY A 43 -2.74 -1.64 -10.66
CA GLY A 43 -3.95 -0.96 -11.08
C GLY A 43 -4.63 -0.16 -9.97
N LEU A 44 -3.87 0.25 -8.95
CA LEU A 44 -4.36 1.02 -7.80
C LEU A 44 -4.03 2.51 -7.94
N PRO A 45 -4.82 3.42 -7.33
CA PRO A 45 -4.52 4.86 -7.34
C PRO A 45 -3.12 5.14 -6.80
N ALA A 46 -2.29 5.87 -7.55
CA ALA A 46 -0.89 6.12 -7.22
C ALA A 46 -0.68 6.96 -5.95
N ARG A 47 -1.64 7.84 -5.66
CA ARG A 47 -1.72 8.67 -4.45
C ARG A 47 -3.13 8.56 -3.89
N ILE A 48 -3.33 9.07 -2.67
CA ILE A 48 -4.66 9.18 -2.07
C ILE A 48 -5.52 10.04 -3.02
N PRO A 49 -6.65 9.51 -3.53
CA PRO A 49 -7.55 10.30 -4.37
C PRO A 49 -8.14 11.47 -3.58
N GLU A 50 -8.13 12.65 -4.19
CA GLU A 50 -8.61 13.91 -3.62
C GLU A 50 -9.41 14.69 -4.68
N GLY A 51 -10.21 15.65 -4.22
CA GLY A 51 -10.94 16.57 -5.11
C GLY A 51 -12.30 16.07 -5.63
N GLY A 52 -12.79 14.92 -5.19
CA GLY A 52 -14.19 14.53 -5.33
C GLY A 52 -15.09 15.05 -4.21
N GLU A 53 -16.39 15.03 -4.44
CA GLU A 53 -17.42 15.52 -3.49
C GLU A 53 -17.67 14.54 -2.34
N THR A 54 -17.49 13.23 -2.58
CA THR A 54 -17.74 12.20 -1.58
C THR A 54 -16.47 11.78 -0.86
N ARG A 55 -16.41 12.03 0.45
CA ARG A 55 -15.30 11.59 1.31
C ARG A 55 -15.58 10.22 1.93
N CYS A 56 -14.66 9.28 1.73
CA CYS A 56 -14.65 8.01 2.45
C CYS A 56 -14.15 8.21 3.89
N ARG A 57 -14.83 7.61 4.86
CA ARG A 57 -14.49 7.70 6.29
C ARG A 57 -14.10 6.36 6.93
N LEU A 58 -13.84 5.33 6.11
CA LEU A 58 -13.59 3.96 6.60
C LEU A 58 -12.17 3.78 7.19
N CYS A 59 -11.19 4.54 6.72
CA CYS A 59 -9.80 4.45 7.20
C CYS A 59 -9.17 5.84 7.27
N ALA A 60 -7.98 5.92 7.87
CA ALA A 60 -7.24 7.16 8.09
C ALA A 60 -6.88 7.94 6.80
N ASN A 61 -6.84 7.28 5.63
CA ASN A 61 -6.55 7.97 4.37
C ASN A 61 -7.64 8.98 3.98
N ALA A 62 -8.87 8.81 4.46
CA ALA A 62 -9.99 9.71 4.26
C ALA A 62 -10.16 10.24 2.81
N CYS A 63 -9.93 9.37 1.80
CA CYS A 63 -9.87 9.75 0.40
C CYS A 63 -11.20 10.32 -0.12
N SER A 64 -11.13 11.21 -1.10
CA SER A 64 -12.28 11.73 -1.84
C SER A 64 -12.09 11.57 -3.36
N PRO A 65 -12.30 10.36 -3.91
CA PRO A 65 -12.23 10.12 -5.35
C PRO A 65 -13.34 10.86 -6.09
N ARG A 66 -13.12 11.19 -7.36
CA ARG A 66 -14.17 11.72 -8.25
C ARG A 66 -15.10 10.61 -8.73
N GLU A 67 -16.20 10.99 -9.39
CA GLU A 67 -17.13 10.05 -10.02
C GLU A 67 -16.39 9.05 -10.93
N GLY A 68 -16.67 7.75 -10.77
CA GLY A 68 -16.00 6.66 -11.46
C GLY A 68 -14.60 6.28 -10.93
N GLU A 69 -14.00 7.09 -10.05
CA GLU A 69 -12.67 6.79 -9.49
C GLU A 69 -12.75 5.86 -8.27
N ARG A 70 -11.72 5.03 -8.11
CA ARG A 70 -11.57 4.15 -6.94
C ARG A 70 -10.91 4.88 -5.77
N GLY A 71 -11.31 4.50 -4.55
CA GLY A 71 -10.62 4.85 -3.32
C GLY A 71 -9.19 4.31 -3.27
N TYR A 72 -8.37 4.83 -2.36
CA TYR A 72 -6.97 4.42 -2.23
C TYR A 72 -6.79 2.92 -1.96
N CYS A 73 -7.74 2.27 -1.27
CA CYS A 73 -7.70 0.82 -1.08
C CYS A 73 -8.02 0.00 -2.34
N GLY A 74 -8.60 0.61 -3.38
CA GLY A 74 -9.11 -0.08 -4.56
C GLY A 74 -10.45 -0.81 -4.35
N LEU A 75 -10.96 -0.85 -3.12
CA LEU A 75 -12.15 -1.62 -2.72
C LEU A 75 -13.48 -0.86 -2.86
N ARG A 76 -13.42 0.46 -3.03
CA ARG A 76 -14.60 1.32 -3.15
C ARG A 76 -14.46 2.24 -4.36
N VAL A 77 -15.58 2.58 -4.98
CA VAL A 77 -15.67 3.47 -6.15
C VAL A 77 -16.79 4.47 -5.94
N VAL A 78 -16.64 5.69 -6.47
CA VAL A 78 -17.75 6.65 -6.47
C VAL A 78 -18.65 6.36 -7.66
N ARG A 79 -19.93 6.09 -7.39
CA ARG A 79 -21.00 5.90 -8.38
C ARG A 79 -22.19 6.74 -7.95
N GLU A 80 -22.70 7.56 -8.85
CA GLU A 80 -23.85 8.45 -8.62
C GLU A 80 -23.66 9.32 -7.36
N GLY A 81 -22.44 9.84 -7.16
CA GLY A 81 -22.11 10.64 -5.99
C GLY A 81 -22.12 9.88 -4.66
N ARG A 82 -22.03 8.54 -4.67
CA ARG A 82 -21.97 7.70 -3.46
C ARG A 82 -20.77 6.78 -3.48
N MET A 83 -20.21 6.49 -2.30
CA MET A 83 -19.11 5.53 -2.17
C MET A 83 -19.64 4.11 -2.03
N GLU A 84 -19.49 3.33 -3.09
CA GLU A 84 -19.94 1.94 -3.17
C GLU A 84 -18.77 0.97 -3.11
N TYR A 85 -19.01 -0.26 -2.70
CA TYR A 85 -18.03 -1.34 -2.79
C TYR A 85 -17.91 -1.85 -4.22
N VAL A 86 -16.75 -2.39 -4.60
CA VAL A 86 -16.54 -2.92 -5.96
C VAL A 86 -17.15 -4.31 -6.18
N TRP A 87 -17.90 -4.83 -5.21
CA TRP A 87 -18.58 -6.13 -5.24
C TRP A 87 -20.02 -5.99 -4.72
N ASP A 88 -20.89 -6.93 -5.10
CA ASP A 88 -22.29 -6.96 -4.72
C ASP A 88 -22.48 -7.33 -3.24
N GLY A 89 -23.50 -6.77 -2.59
CA GLY A 89 -23.74 -6.95 -1.14
C GLY A 89 -22.89 -6.02 -0.25
N GLY A 90 -21.79 -5.47 -0.78
CA GLY A 90 -21.02 -4.44 -0.10
C GLY A 90 -20.59 -4.84 1.31
N ALA A 91 -20.94 -4.06 2.33
CA ALA A 91 -20.52 -4.30 3.71
C ALA A 91 -21.10 -5.58 4.35
N THR A 92 -22.14 -6.20 3.76
CA THR A 92 -22.75 -7.42 4.29
C THR A 92 -22.01 -8.69 3.85
N VAL A 93 -21.05 -8.58 2.93
CA VAL A 93 -20.24 -9.69 2.44
C VAL A 93 -18.76 -9.31 2.41
N GLY A 94 -17.87 -10.30 2.62
CA GLY A 94 -16.43 -10.09 2.58
C GLY A 94 -15.81 -10.54 1.26
N LEU A 95 -14.91 -9.74 0.69
CA LEU A 95 -14.01 -10.19 -0.37
C LEU A 95 -12.84 -10.95 0.27
N LEU A 96 -12.89 -12.28 0.19
CA LEU A 96 -11.98 -13.17 0.92
C LEU A 96 -11.20 -14.06 -0.05
N HIS A 97 -9.93 -14.28 0.25
CA HIS A 97 -9.11 -15.34 -0.32
C HIS A 97 -8.42 -16.06 0.83
N SER A 98 -8.75 -17.33 1.05
CA SER A 98 -8.13 -18.15 2.09
C SER A 98 -6.92 -18.90 1.53
N TYR A 99 -5.91 -19.05 2.36
CA TYR A 99 -4.78 -19.94 2.13
C TYR A 99 -4.36 -20.56 3.46
N TYR A 100 -3.72 -21.72 3.41
CA TYR A 100 -3.10 -22.30 4.59
C TYR A 100 -1.77 -21.55 4.84
N ASP A 101 -1.71 -20.79 5.93
CA ASP A 101 -0.47 -20.22 6.43
C ASP A 101 0.14 -21.21 7.43
N PRO A 102 1.31 -21.82 7.13
CA PRO A 102 1.99 -22.68 8.08
C PRO A 102 2.48 -21.90 9.32
N LEU A 103 2.59 -20.57 9.23
CA LEU A 103 2.97 -19.74 10.37
C LEU A 103 1.74 -19.52 11.27
N PRO A 104 1.86 -19.72 12.59
CA PRO A 104 0.74 -19.67 13.54
C PRO A 104 0.14 -18.27 13.65
N THR A 105 0.95 -17.24 13.38
CA THR A 105 0.59 -15.82 13.39
C THR A 105 1.51 -15.07 12.42
N ASN A 106 1.14 -13.82 12.11
CA ASN A 106 2.06 -12.85 11.51
C ASN A 106 3.45 -12.93 12.16
N CYS A 107 4.51 -12.82 11.34
CA CYS A 107 5.90 -13.03 11.75
C CYS A 107 6.22 -12.31 13.08
N CYS A 108 6.38 -13.09 14.15
CA CYS A 108 6.69 -12.60 15.49
C CYS A 108 8.21 -12.49 15.73
N ALA A 109 9.03 -12.97 14.78
CA ALA A 109 10.49 -13.05 14.88
C ALA A 109 10.96 -13.56 16.27
N SER A 110 10.30 -14.61 16.75
CA SER A 110 10.52 -15.22 18.07
C SER A 110 11.03 -16.66 17.95
N TRP A 111 11.58 -17.21 19.01
CA TRP A 111 12.20 -18.54 19.06
C TRP A 111 11.24 -19.70 18.78
N PHE A 112 9.93 -19.49 18.94
CA PHE A 112 8.87 -20.44 18.59
C PHE A 112 8.36 -20.29 17.15
N CYS A 113 8.95 -19.38 16.36
CA CYS A 113 8.50 -19.13 14.98
C CYS A 113 9.14 -20.16 14.04
N GLY A 114 8.33 -21.09 13.53
CA GLY A 114 8.73 -22.14 12.56
C GLY A 114 9.10 -21.63 11.16
N ALA A 115 9.57 -20.39 11.00
CA ALA A 115 9.75 -19.72 9.70
C ALA A 115 10.71 -20.44 8.73
N THR A 116 11.60 -21.29 9.24
CA THR A 116 12.54 -22.09 8.43
C THR A 116 11.97 -23.42 7.97
N GLU A 117 10.93 -23.95 8.62
CA GLU A 117 10.46 -25.34 8.42
C GLU A 117 8.97 -25.42 8.06
N GLY A 118 8.17 -24.41 8.41
CA GLY A 118 6.74 -24.39 8.15
C GLY A 118 5.91 -25.18 9.18
N ASP A 119 6.47 -25.55 10.33
CA ASP A 119 5.76 -26.27 11.38
C ASP A 119 5.90 -25.55 12.73
N ASN A 120 4.83 -25.60 13.54
CA ASN A 120 4.78 -25.18 14.94
C ASN A 120 5.06 -26.34 15.88
#